data_AF-A0A671M5H5-F1
#
_entry.id   AF-A0A671M5H5-F1
#
_cell.length_a   1.000
_cell.length_b   1.000
_cell.length_c   1.000
_cell.angle_alpha   90.00
_cell.angle_beta   90.00
_cell.angle_gamma   90.00
#
_symmetry.space_group_name_H-M   'P 1'
#
loop_
_entity.id
_entity.type
_entity.pdbx_description
1 polymer ?
#
loop_
_entity_poly.entity_id
_entity_poly.type
_entity_poly.pdbx_seq_one_letter_code
_entity_poly.pdbx_strand_id
1 'polypeptide(L)'
;MIVATWIVFFASRSLVRVLRLTVEQLQSVQFWPSLSSGRAMGNSGVCREDSDVEEGSAPRRQQLRRVENSPRRKKQNVDSLVLDTLAVIRTLVDNDQEPPYSMITLHEMAETDDGWLEVVQSLIRVIPLDDPLGPAVITLLLDECPLPTKDALQKLSDMLNLSAAVARQDALIPAKHRNTTAVLGCLAEKLAGPASIALLSPGTLEYLLESLVRISEAHPTVMLFALIALEKFSQTSENKLTVSESCISKRLSVLECWADHPDYLKRQVGFCAQWSLDNLFIKEGRQFTYEKVNLNNINAMLNSNDVSEYLKISPTGLEARCDASSFESVRCTFCVDSGVWYYEVTVITSGVMQIGWATKDSKFLNHEGYGIGDDEYSCAYDGCRQLIWYNARSKPHSHPCWKEGDAIGFLLDLSKKQMIFYLNGHQLPPEKQVFSSATSGFFAAASFMSYQQCEFNFGAKPFRHPPSIKFNTFNEFASLASDEKIILPRHRRLALLKQVSIRDNCCTLCCDQMADTELRPCLHSGICMECALQLETCPLCRQDIKTRVRLISHVS
;
A
#
# COMPACT_ATOMS: atom_id res chain seq x y z
N MET A 1 -9.51 12.88 -6.96
CA MET A 1 -8.09 13.27 -7.14
C MET A 1 -7.55 13.73 -5.80
N ILE A 2 -6.68 12.90 -5.20
CA ILE A 2 -5.65 13.25 -4.19
C ILE A 2 -6.27 13.70 -2.84
N VAL A 3 -6.34 12.91 -1.75
CA VAL A 3 -5.35 12.03 -1.08
C VAL A 3 -6.09 11.02 -0.15
N ALA A 4 -5.49 9.85 0.07
CA ALA A 4 -5.77 8.91 1.16
C ALA A 4 -6.10 9.64 2.50
N THR A 5 -7.35 9.55 2.91
CA THR A 5 -8.04 10.63 3.64
C THR A 5 -7.65 10.80 5.12
N TRP A 6 -6.73 10.02 5.71
CA TRP A 6 -6.52 10.09 7.16
C TRP A 6 -5.10 10.30 7.67
N ILE A 7 -4.04 10.02 6.90
CA ILE A 7 -2.68 10.40 7.32
C ILE A 7 -2.36 11.88 6.97
N VAL A 8 -3.04 12.45 5.96
CA VAL A 8 -2.98 13.90 5.63
C VAL A 8 -3.78 14.80 6.60
N PHE A 9 -4.76 14.28 7.35
CA PHE A 9 -5.66 15.13 8.15
C PHE A 9 -4.97 15.77 9.37
N PHE A 10 -3.90 15.15 9.90
CA PHE A 10 -3.18 15.66 11.07
C PHE A 10 -2.31 16.90 10.78
N ALA A 11 -1.71 17.02 9.58
CA ALA A 11 -0.81 18.12 9.24
C ALA A 11 -1.53 19.49 9.06
N SER A 12 -2.82 19.48 8.69
CA SER A 12 -3.58 20.73 8.54
C SER A 12 -3.92 21.41 9.87
N ARG A 13 -4.02 20.66 10.98
CA ARG A 13 -4.33 21.24 12.30
C ARG A 13 -3.13 21.89 12.98
N SER A 14 -1.91 21.40 12.73
CA SER A 14 -0.69 22.04 13.24
C SER A 14 -0.39 23.34 12.50
N LEU A 15 -0.55 23.38 11.17
CA LEU A 15 -0.44 24.62 10.40
C LEU A 15 -1.57 25.61 10.71
N VAL A 16 -2.83 25.16 10.90
CA VAL A 16 -3.94 26.06 11.30
C VAL A 16 -3.81 26.52 12.76
N ARG A 17 -3.20 25.75 13.66
CA ARG A 17 -2.86 26.22 15.02
C ARG A 17 -1.71 27.22 15.01
N VAL A 18 -0.69 27.01 14.17
CA VAL A 18 0.42 27.97 13.98
C VAL A 18 -0.03 29.24 13.26
N LEU A 19 -0.94 29.14 12.28
CA LEU A 19 -1.59 30.27 11.61
C LEU A 19 -2.62 30.99 12.51
N ARG A 20 -3.37 30.30 13.38
CA ARG A 20 -4.22 30.97 14.38
C ARG A 20 -3.39 31.71 15.42
N LEU A 21 -2.27 31.13 15.88
CA LEU A 21 -1.38 31.79 16.83
C LEU A 21 -0.64 32.99 16.22
N THR A 22 -0.38 33.00 14.91
CA THR A 22 0.19 34.16 14.21
C THR A 22 -0.85 35.20 13.80
N VAL A 23 -2.11 34.80 13.50
CA VAL A 23 -3.21 35.74 13.21
C VAL A 23 -3.75 36.40 14.49
N GLU A 24 -3.80 35.70 15.62
CA GLU A 24 -4.15 36.30 16.93
C GLU A 24 -3.06 37.25 17.45
N GLN A 25 -1.80 37.11 17.01
CA GLN A 25 -0.72 38.08 17.28
C GLN A 25 -0.65 39.24 16.28
N LEU A 26 -1.30 39.14 15.11
CA LEU A 26 -1.36 40.21 14.10
C LEU A 26 -2.66 41.02 14.14
N GLN A 27 -3.64 40.65 14.97
CA GLN A 27 -4.91 41.38 15.14
C GLN A 27 -4.96 42.29 16.38
N SER A 28 -3.87 42.46 17.13
CA SER A 28 -3.77 43.43 18.22
C SER A 28 -3.11 44.76 17.80
N VAL A 29 -3.57 45.36 16.70
CA VAL A 29 -3.27 46.76 16.36
C VAL A 29 -4.59 47.52 16.25
N GLN A 30 -4.89 48.25 17.32
CA GLN A 30 -6.11 49.05 17.50
C GLN A 30 -6.15 50.22 16.49
N PHE A 31 -7.25 50.33 15.74
CA PHE A 31 -7.74 51.59 15.17
C PHE A 31 -8.98 52.04 15.95
N TRP A 32 -8.88 53.23 16.54
CA TRP A 32 -9.86 53.88 17.40
C TRP A 32 -10.84 54.72 16.55
N PRO A 33 -12.15 54.75 16.84
CA PRO A 33 -13.00 55.87 16.46
C PRO A 33 -13.21 56.83 17.65
N SER A 34 -12.89 58.08 17.39
CA SER A 34 -13.22 59.26 18.20
C SER A 34 -14.72 59.39 18.48
N LEU A 35 -15.11 59.77 19.71
CA LEU A 35 -15.83 61.01 20.00
C LEU A 35 -16.21 61.18 21.49
N SER A 36 -16.06 62.43 21.93
CA SER A 36 -16.73 63.17 23.01
C SER A 36 -16.40 62.90 24.50
N SER A 37 -15.69 63.88 25.07
CA SER A 37 -15.97 64.68 26.30
C SER A 37 -16.12 63.94 27.64
N GLY A 38 -15.55 64.34 28.77
CA GLY A 38 -14.82 65.56 29.17
C GLY A 38 -15.19 65.91 30.62
N ARG A 39 -14.16 66.08 31.49
CA ARG A 39 -14.18 66.54 32.92
C ARG A 39 -14.74 65.51 33.93
N ALA A 40 -14.22 65.34 35.16
CA ALA A 40 -13.57 66.23 36.14
C ALA A 40 -12.68 65.40 37.12
N MET A 41 -11.41 65.77 37.36
CA MET A 41 -10.85 66.44 38.56
C MET A 41 -11.19 65.85 39.94
N GLY A 42 -10.14 65.54 40.74
CA GLY A 42 -10.24 65.37 42.20
C GLY A 42 -9.03 64.72 42.89
N ASN A 43 -7.99 65.52 43.18
CA ASN A 43 -7.06 65.49 44.33
C ASN A 43 -7.00 64.24 45.24
N SER A 44 -5.84 63.59 45.37
CA SER A 44 -4.68 63.89 46.26
C SER A 44 -4.93 63.58 47.75
N GLY A 45 -4.03 62.78 48.32
CA GLY A 45 -4.06 62.38 49.73
C GLY A 45 -3.05 61.27 50.03
N VAL A 46 -1.78 61.65 50.17
CA VAL A 46 -0.72 60.82 50.75
C VAL A 46 -0.90 60.82 52.27
N CYS A 47 -0.87 59.65 52.91
CA CYS A 47 -0.19 59.40 54.19
C CYS A 47 -0.07 57.88 54.42
N ARG A 48 1.14 57.47 54.80
CA ARG A 48 1.57 56.13 55.25
C ARG A 48 1.30 55.99 56.74
N GLU A 49 1.00 54.77 57.18
CA GLU A 49 1.36 54.09 58.46
C GLU A 49 0.69 52.70 58.37
N ASP A 50 1.46 51.62 58.17
CA ASP A 50 2.15 50.77 59.17
C ASP A 50 1.26 49.67 59.81
N SER A 51 1.59 48.44 59.42
CA SER A 51 1.60 47.15 60.16
C SER A 51 0.36 46.59 60.88
N ASP A 52 -0.06 45.43 60.33
CA ASP A 52 -0.43 44.15 60.96
C ASP A 52 -1.63 44.05 61.93
N VAL A 53 -2.63 43.22 61.58
CA VAL A 53 -2.85 41.84 62.10
C VAL A 53 -4.26 41.33 61.73
N GLU A 54 -4.32 40.05 61.29
CA GLU A 54 -5.43 39.07 61.24
C GLU A 54 -6.62 39.21 60.26
N GLU A 55 -6.78 38.19 59.40
CA GLU A 55 -8.08 37.52 59.22
C GLU A 55 -7.93 36.13 58.59
N GLY A 56 -8.70 35.15 59.10
CA GLY A 56 -8.72 33.76 58.64
C GLY A 56 -10.09 33.31 58.12
N SER A 57 -10.04 32.53 57.02
CA SER A 57 -10.98 31.48 56.54
C SER A 57 -12.41 31.89 56.11
N ALA A 58 -13.00 31.47 54.97
CA ALA A 58 -12.82 30.41 53.96
C ALA A 58 -13.63 30.77 52.65
N PRO A 59 -13.83 29.94 51.59
CA PRO A 59 -13.30 28.61 51.25
C PRO A 59 -12.78 28.38 49.79
N ARG A 60 -11.83 27.42 49.69
CA ARG A 60 -11.52 26.42 48.64
C ARG A 60 -11.98 26.62 47.16
N ARG A 61 -10.99 26.84 46.28
CA ARG A 61 -10.83 26.15 44.98
C ARG A 61 -9.44 25.51 44.95
N GLN A 62 -9.40 24.19 44.74
CA GLN A 62 -8.17 23.39 44.73
C GLN A 62 -7.23 23.84 43.60
N GLN A 63 -6.11 24.48 43.96
CA GLN A 63 -4.94 24.58 43.12
C GLN A 63 -4.33 23.19 42.96
N LEU A 64 -4.25 22.71 41.72
CA LEU A 64 -3.35 21.64 41.31
C LEU A 64 -1.93 22.02 41.75
N ARG A 65 -1.42 21.28 42.74
CA ARG A 65 0.00 21.27 43.08
C ARG A 65 0.79 20.99 41.78
N ARG A 66 1.64 21.94 41.38
CA ARG A 66 2.77 21.67 40.50
C ARG A 66 3.60 20.57 41.15
N VAL A 67 3.44 19.35 40.68
CA VAL A 67 4.41 18.28 40.89
C VAL A 67 5.58 18.61 39.97
N GLU A 68 6.58 19.31 40.50
CA GLU A 68 7.93 19.29 39.94
C GLU A 68 8.48 17.88 40.14
N ASN A 69 8.14 16.99 39.22
CA ASN A 69 8.91 15.82 38.86
C ASN A 69 8.73 15.65 37.35
N SER A 70 9.38 16.53 36.59
CA SER A 70 9.68 16.21 35.20
C SER A 70 10.71 15.09 35.22
N PRO A 71 10.45 13.92 34.61
CA PRO A 71 11.56 13.08 34.20
C PRO A 71 12.32 13.95 33.20
N ARG A 72 13.59 14.24 33.50
CA ARG A 72 14.53 14.80 32.53
C ARG A 72 14.24 14.15 31.17
N ARG A 73 13.74 14.91 30.19
CA ARG A 73 13.57 14.45 28.81
C ARG A 73 14.94 13.96 28.35
N LYS A 74 15.20 12.65 28.45
CA LYS A 74 16.32 12.04 27.74
C LYS A 74 16.06 12.37 26.27
N LYS A 75 17.04 12.97 25.57
CA LYS A 75 17.05 12.97 24.10
C LYS A 75 16.81 11.52 23.70
N GLN A 76 15.60 11.19 23.25
CA GLN A 76 15.32 9.85 22.77
C GLN A 76 16.11 9.68 21.48
N ASN A 77 16.85 8.59 21.39
CA ASN A 77 17.62 8.26 20.20
C ASN A 77 16.63 7.91 19.08
N VAL A 78 16.86 8.42 17.86
CA VAL A 78 16.05 8.12 16.66
C VAL A 78 15.93 6.61 16.43
N ASP A 79 16.99 5.87 16.75
CA ASP A 79 17.01 4.41 16.74
C ASP A 79 15.89 3.80 17.61
N SER A 80 15.66 4.34 18.81
CA SER A 80 14.61 3.87 19.71
C SER A 80 13.24 4.15 19.13
N LEU A 81 13.02 5.33 18.54
CA LEU A 81 11.73 5.70 17.95
C LEU A 81 11.38 4.82 16.75
N VAL A 82 12.37 4.45 15.91
CA VAL A 82 12.16 3.53 14.79
C VAL A 82 11.78 2.14 15.30
N LEU A 83 12.49 1.62 16.31
CA LEU A 83 12.18 0.32 16.91
C LEU A 83 10.83 0.31 17.64
N ASP A 84 10.49 1.40 18.34
CA ASP A 84 9.19 1.56 19.00
C ASP A 84 8.06 1.55 17.97
N THR A 85 8.24 2.22 16.83
CA THR A 85 7.29 2.19 15.72
C THR A 85 7.12 0.79 15.16
N LEU A 86 8.22 0.07 14.92
CA LEU A 86 8.20 -1.32 14.46
C LEU A 86 7.46 -2.24 15.44
N ALA A 87 7.66 -2.06 16.76
CA ALA A 87 7.03 -2.89 17.78
C ALA A 87 5.51 -2.72 17.84
N VAL A 88 4.98 -1.55 17.48
CA VAL A 88 3.55 -1.25 17.55
C VAL A 88 2.84 -1.31 16.21
N ILE A 89 3.56 -1.37 15.09
CA ILE A 89 2.96 -1.26 13.74
C ILE A 89 1.90 -2.34 13.49
N ARG A 90 2.12 -3.55 13.99
CA ARG A 90 1.18 -4.67 13.88
C ARG A 90 -0.15 -4.41 14.58
N THR A 91 -0.17 -3.48 15.53
CA THR A 91 -1.37 -3.09 16.29
C THR A 91 -2.13 -1.91 15.67
N LEU A 92 -1.59 -1.30 14.61
CA LEU A 92 -2.29 -0.25 13.87
C LEU A 92 -3.29 -0.91 12.92
N VAL A 93 -4.54 -0.90 13.36
CA VAL A 93 -5.64 -1.67 12.77
C VAL A 93 -6.75 -0.71 12.34
N ASP A 94 -7.17 0.21 13.22
CA ASP A 94 -8.32 1.06 12.96
C ASP A 94 -7.93 2.43 12.40
N ASN A 95 -8.70 2.90 11.41
CA ASN A 95 -8.53 4.25 10.83
C ASN A 95 -8.78 5.39 11.84
N ASP A 96 -9.47 5.10 12.95
CA ASP A 96 -9.75 6.06 14.03
C ASP A 96 -8.65 6.10 15.10
N GLN A 97 -7.65 5.21 15.04
CA GLN A 97 -6.57 5.14 16.02
C GLN A 97 -5.54 6.25 15.79
N GLU A 98 -5.18 7.00 16.84
CA GLU A 98 -4.11 8.00 16.74
C GLU A 98 -2.77 7.33 16.40
N PRO A 99 -1.97 7.94 15.49
CA PRO A 99 -0.64 7.41 15.19
C PRO A 99 0.23 7.30 16.44
N PRO A 100 1.12 6.30 16.54
CA PRO A 100 2.01 6.17 17.67
C PRO A 100 2.87 7.42 17.88
N TYR A 101 3.13 7.77 19.14
CA TYR A 101 4.00 8.90 19.49
C TYR A 101 5.37 8.85 18.79
N SER A 102 5.93 7.64 18.64
CA SER A 102 7.20 7.43 17.95
C SER A 102 7.14 7.85 16.48
N MET A 103 6.07 7.50 15.78
CA MET A 103 5.84 7.85 14.38
C MET A 103 5.66 9.36 14.20
N ILE A 104 4.84 9.98 15.06
CA ILE A 104 4.63 11.45 15.05
C ILE A 104 5.98 12.17 15.25
N THR A 105 6.75 11.76 16.25
CA THR A 105 8.05 12.38 16.56
C THR A 105 9.04 12.21 15.41
N LEU A 106 9.09 11.04 14.78
CA LEU A 106 9.96 10.79 13.61
C LEU A 106 9.58 11.70 12.44
N HIS A 107 8.29 11.89 12.18
CA HIS A 107 7.82 12.78 11.10
C HIS A 107 8.16 14.25 11.38
N GLU A 108 7.96 14.72 12.62
CA GLU A 108 8.36 16.08 13.02
C GLU A 108 9.86 16.30 12.85
N MET A 109 10.69 15.30 13.16
CA MET A 109 12.14 15.38 12.94
C MET A 109 12.50 15.47 11.45
N ALA A 110 11.79 14.72 10.60
CA ALA A 110 12.01 14.67 9.16
C ALA A 110 11.57 15.93 8.40
N GLU A 111 10.97 16.92 9.07
CA GLU A 111 10.67 18.24 8.47
C GLU A 111 11.93 19.04 8.09
N THR A 112 13.09 18.66 8.62
CA THR A 112 14.40 19.27 8.29
C THR A 112 15.29 18.29 7.55
N ASP A 113 16.15 18.80 6.66
CA ASP A 113 17.09 17.94 5.89
C ASP A 113 17.98 17.09 6.79
N ASP A 114 18.55 17.67 7.85
CA ASP A 114 19.44 16.93 8.76
C ASP A 114 18.66 15.90 9.61
N GLY A 115 17.44 16.23 10.07
CA GLY A 115 16.60 15.29 10.78
C GLY A 115 16.08 14.16 9.88
N TRP A 116 15.75 14.45 8.63
CA TRP A 116 15.40 13.44 7.62
C TRP A 116 16.57 12.47 7.39
N LEU A 117 17.79 12.97 7.27
CA LEU A 117 19.00 12.14 7.16
C LEU A 117 19.18 11.24 8.39
N GLU A 118 18.98 11.76 9.60
CA GLU A 118 19.05 10.96 10.84
C GLU A 118 18.01 9.83 10.84
N VAL A 119 16.78 10.09 10.40
CA VAL A 119 15.71 9.08 10.27
C VAL A 119 16.11 8.02 9.25
N VAL A 120 16.54 8.41 8.05
CA VAL A 120 16.98 7.47 7.00
C VAL A 120 18.13 6.59 7.49
N GLN A 121 19.13 7.17 8.14
CA GLN A 121 20.24 6.38 8.67
C GLN A 121 19.80 5.43 9.79
N SER A 122 18.88 5.86 10.66
CA SER A 122 18.30 5.00 11.69
C SER A 122 17.60 3.80 11.08
N LEU A 123 16.73 4.01 10.08
CA LEU A 123 16.06 2.96 9.31
C LEU A 123 17.06 1.93 8.74
N ILE A 124 18.19 2.41 8.20
CA ILE A 124 19.26 1.54 7.67
C ILE A 124 19.92 0.72 8.79
N ARG A 125 20.20 1.33 9.94
CA ARG A 125 20.97 0.70 11.03
C ARG A 125 20.18 -0.32 11.83
N VAL A 126 18.93 -0.01 12.20
CA VAL A 126 18.28 -0.67 13.35
C VAL A 126 17.21 -1.68 12.99
N ILE A 127 16.65 -1.63 11.78
CA ILE A 127 15.57 -2.53 11.41
C ILE A 127 16.12 -3.97 11.26
N PRO A 128 15.62 -4.93 12.04
CA PRO A 128 16.14 -6.29 12.06
C PRO A 128 15.74 -7.06 10.80
N LEU A 129 16.51 -8.09 10.45
CA LEU A 129 16.30 -8.87 9.23
C LEU A 129 15.10 -9.82 9.32
N ASP A 130 14.85 -10.34 10.52
CA ASP A 130 13.87 -11.37 10.85
C ASP A 130 12.47 -10.84 11.16
N ASP A 131 12.30 -9.51 11.22
CA ASP A 131 10.97 -8.91 11.38
C ASP A 131 10.23 -8.83 10.03
N PRO A 132 9.06 -9.49 9.88
CA PRO A 132 8.33 -9.56 8.62
C PRO A 132 7.72 -8.21 8.19
N LEU A 133 7.56 -7.25 9.11
CA LEU A 133 7.06 -5.90 8.84
C LEU A 133 8.18 -4.87 8.73
N GLY A 134 9.42 -5.24 9.04
CA GLY A 134 10.59 -4.37 8.98
C GLY A 134 10.70 -3.57 7.68
N PRO A 135 10.65 -4.19 6.49
CA PRO A 135 10.70 -3.44 5.23
C PRO A 135 9.46 -2.55 5.01
N ALA A 136 8.27 -3.00 5.41
CA ALA A 136 7.05 -2.19 5.31
C ALA A 136 7.12 -0.94 6.19
N VAL A 137 7.79 -1.00 7.34
CA VAL A 137 8.03 0.16 8.21
C VAL A 137 8.98 1.17 7.57
N ILE A 138 10.00 0.72 6.81
CA ILE A 138 10.84 1.62 6.00
C ILE A 138 9.97 2.38 5.01
N THR A 139 9.14 1.66 4.26
CA THR A 139 8.22 2.25 3.28
C THR A 139 7.28 3.24 3.95
N LEU A 140 6.59 2.84 5.01
CA LEU A 140 5.63 3.69 5.71
C LEU A 140 6.25 4.98 6.24
N LEU A 141 7.37 4.89 6.96
CA LEU A 141 8.00 6.07 7.54
C LEU A 141 8.54 7.01 6.46
N LEU A 142 9.11 6.45 5.38
CA LEU A 142 9.52 7.28 4.25
C LEU A 142 8.34 7.79 3.43
N ASP A 143 7.19 7.10 3.43
CA ASP A 143 6.01 7.50 2.67
C ASP A 143 5.42 8.81 3.18
N GLU A 144 5.44 8.97 4.49
CA GLU A 144 4.89 10.11 5.20
C GLU A 144 5.90 11.24 5.46
N CYS A 145 7.20 10.98 5.23
CA CYS A 145 8.21 12.04 5.30
C CYS A 145 8.10 13.01 4.11
N PRO A 146 8.44 14.31 4.31
CA PRO A 146 8.62 15.24 3.21
C PRO A 146 9.61 14.71 2.17
N LEU A 147 9.40 15.08 0.90
CA LEU A 147 10.38 14.77 -0.14
C LEU A 147 11.70 15.49 0.17
N PRO A 148 12.85 14.79 0.12
CA PRO A 148 14.14 15.38 0.45
C PRO A 148 14.52 16.45 -0.58
N THR A 149 15.22 17.49 -0.11
CA THR A 149 15.83 18.47 -1.01
C THR A 149 16.96 17.82 -1.83
N LYS A 150 17.38 18.51 -2.90
CA LYS A 150 18.55 18.09 -3.68
C LYS A 150 19.81 17.98 -2.81
N ASP A 151 19.97 18.89 -1.84
CA ASP A 151 21.13 18.91 -0.95
C ASP A 151 21.08 17.75 0.05
N ALA A 152 19.91 17.42 0.59
CA ALA A 152 19.72 16.23 1.42
C ALA A 152 20.03 14.94 0.65
N LEU A 153 19.58 14.83 -0.60
CA LEU A 153 19.90 13.68 -1.45
C LEU A 153 21.39 13.57 -1.78
N GLN A 154 22.07 14.70 -2.00
CA GLN A 154 23.51 14.71 -2.22
C GLN A 154 24.26 14.27 -0.96
N LYS A 155 23.91 14.85 0.21
CA LYS A 155 24.47 14.43 1.51
C LYS A 155 24.27 12.93 1.76
N LEU A 156 23.06 12.41 1.50
CA LEU A 156 22.78 10.98 1.64
C LEU A 156 23.69 10.15 0.72
N SER A 157 23.82 10.55 -0.55
CA SER A 157 24.67 9.85 -1.53
C SER A 157 26.13 9.83 -1.09
N ASP A 158 26.65 10.96 -0.60
CA ASP A 158 28.02 11.08 -0.11
C ASP A 158 28.24 10.25 1.17
N MET A 159 27.24 10.20 2.06
CA MET A 159 27.29 9.43 3.30
C MET A 159 27.24 7.92 3.05
N LEU A 160 26.44 7.47 2.09
CA LEU A 160 26.35 6.06 1.72
C LEU A 160 27.56 5.61 0.88
N ASN A 161 28.09 6.50 0.04
CA ASN A 161 29.25 6.28 -0.84
C ASN A 161 29.23 4.90 -1.52
N LEU A 162 28.08 4.55 -2.10
CA LEU A 162 27.78 3.21 -2.57
C LEU A 162 28.69 2.79 -3.73
N SER A 163 29.10 1.53 -3.73
CA SER A 163 29.87 0.90 -4.81
C SER A 163 29.79 -0.62 -4.69
N ALA A 164 30.31 -1.35 -5.67
CA ALA A 164 30.44 -2.81 -5.57
C ALA A 164 31.30 -3.25 -4.36
N ALA A 165 32.31 -2.46 -3.98
CA ALA A 165 33.14 -2.76 -2.81
C ALA A 165 32.35 -2.64 -1.50
N VAL A 166 31.52 -1.59 -1.38
CA VAL A 166 30.63 -1.41 -0.22
C VAL A 166 29.57 -2.51 -0.17
N ALA A 167 29.01 -2.93 -1.30
CA ALA A 167 28.07 -4.06 -1.33
C ALA A 167 28.70 -5.36 -0.82
N ARG A 168 29.98 -5.62 -1.17
CA ARG A 168 30.72 -6.77 -0.66
C ARG A 168 30.97 -6.70 0.85
N GLN A 169 31.24 -5.51 1.38
CA GLN A 169 31.40 -5.30 2.82
C GLN A 169 30.07 -5.45 3.57
N ASP A 170 29.00 -4.81 3.07
CA ASP A 170 27.68 -4.86 3.68
C ASP A 170 27.05 -6.26 3.62
N ALA A 171 27.50 -7.15 2.73
CA ALA A 171 27.09 -8.56 2.72
C ALA A 171 27.38 -9.28 4.05
N LEU A 172 28.33 -8.79 4.86
CA LEU A 172 28.61 -9.31 6.21
C LEU A 172 27.53 -8.91 7.23
N ILE A 173 26.68 -7.93 6.91
CA ILE A 173 25.60 -7.42 7.77
C ILE A 173 24.30 -7.34 6.93
N PRO A 174 23.65 -8.49 6.65
CA PRO A 174 22.51 -8.54 5.73
C PRO A 174 21.33 -7.64 6.11
N ALA A 175 21.10 -7.40 7.41
CA ALA A 175 20.07 -6.47 7.88
C ALA A 175 20.31 -5.04 7.33
N LYS A 176 21.49 -4.47 7.61
CA LYS A 176 21.90 -3.16 7.12
C LYS A 176 21.85 -3.11 5.60
N HIS A 177 22.39 -4.11 4.93
CA HIS A 177 22.40 -4.18 3.47
C HIS A 177 20.99 -4.16 2.88
N ARG A 178 20.09 -5.01 3.40
CA ARG A 178 18.68 -5.05 2.99
C ARG A 178 18.02 -3.70 3.23
N ASN A 179 18.23 -3.08 4.39
CA ASN A 179 17.62 -1.79 4.70
C ASN A 179 18.11 -0.69 3.76
N THR A 180 19.40 -0.65 3.42
CA THR A 180 19.94 0.27 2.40
C THR A 180 19.22 0.08 1.07
N THR A 181 19.06 -1.16 0.60
CA THR A 181 18.36 -1.43 -0.67
C THR A 181 16.87 -1.06 -0.62
N ALA A 182 16.20 -1.29 0.51
CA ALA A 182 14.80 -0.92 0.70
C ALA A 182 14.60 0.60 0.71
N VAL A 183 15.47 1.35 1.40
CA VAL A 183 15.48 2.82 1.38
C VAL A 183 15.66 3.33 -0.04
N LEU A 184 16.65 2.82 -0.78
CA LEU A 184 16.87 3.22 -2.17
C LEU A 184 15.64 2.97 -3.04
N GLY A 185 14.97 1.81 -2.87
CA GLY A 185 13.73 1.51 -3.57
C GLY A 185 12.58 2.46 -3.24
N CYS A 186 12.40 2.81 -1.97
CA CYS A 186 11.37 3.77 -1.54
C CYS A 186 11.62 5.17 -2.11
N LEU A 187 12.88 5.62 -2.10
CA LEU A 187 13.25 6.90 -2.69
C LEU A 187 13.07 6.89 -4.21
N ALA A 188 13.42 5.79 -4.88
CA ALA A 188 13.28 5.65 -6.32
C ALA A 188 11.82 5.71 -6.79
N GLU A 189 10.88 5.20 -6.00
CA GLU A 189 9.44 5.26 -6.27
C GLU A 189 8.87 6.68 -6.13
N LYS A 190 9.42 7.48 -5.22
CA LYS A 190 8.97 8.84 -4.93
C LYS A 190 9.59 9.91 -5.81
N LEU A 191 10.84 9.70 -6.20
CA LEU A 191 11.60 10.68 -6.96
C LEU A 191 11.38 10.46 -8.46
N ALA A 192 11.15 11.55 -9.18
CA ALA A 192 11.08 11.58 -10.63
C ALA A 192 12.08 12.59 -11.22
N GLY A 193 12.33 12.47 -12.52
CA GLY A 193 13.19 13.40 -13.26
C GLY A 193 14.63 13.46 -12.72
N PRO A 194 15.25 14.66 -12.69
CA PRO A 194 16.68 14.79 -12.37
C PRO A 194 17.09 14.26 -10.99
N ALA A 195 16.20 14.32 -9.99
CA ALA A 195 16.51 13.82 -8.64
C ALA A 195 16.63 12.29 -8.61
N SER A 196 15.73 11.59 -9.31
CA SER A 196 15.77 10.12 -9.44
C SER A 196 17.00 9.66 -10.22
N ILE A 197 17.35 10.38 -11.28
CA ILE A 197 18.54 10.11 -12.10
C ILE A 197 19.82 10.32 -11.29
N ALA A 198 19.90 11.40 -10.50
CA ALA A 198 21.06 11.67 -9.66
C ALA A 198 21.25 10.61 -8.57
N LEU A 199 20.16 10.10 -7.99
CA LEU A 199 20.23 9.05 -6.96
C LEU A 199 20.73 7.70 -7.53
N LEU A 200 20.37 7.36 -8.78
CA LEU A 200 20.91 6.20 -9.49
C LEU A 200 22.31 6.51 -10.07
N SER A 201 23.24 6.88 -9.19
CA SER A 201 24.65 7.04 -9.56
C SER A 201 25.25 5.71 -10.05
N PRO A 202 26.38 5.73 -10.79
CA PRO A 202 27.09 4.51 -11.16
C PRO A 202 27.41 3.63 -9.95
N GLY A 203 27.80 4.23 -8.82
CA GLY A 203 28.07 3.51 -7.57
C GLY A 203 26.82 2.86 -6.95
N THR A 204 25.68 3.56 -7.00
CA THR A 204 24.37 3.01 -6.58
C THR A 204 23.98 1.82 -7.43
N LEU A 205 24.10 1.94 -8.77
CA LEU A 205 23.80 0.85 -9.70
C LEU A 205 24.72 -0.35 -9.47
N GLU A 206 26.02 -0.12 -9.33
CA GLU A 206 27.00 -1.18 -9.01
C GLU A 206 26.67 -1.88 -7.69
N TYR A 207 26.31 -1.13 -6.64
CA TYR A 207 25.92 -1.69 -5.35
C TYR A 207 24.72 -2.62 -5.47
N LEU A 208 23.65 -2.18 -6.14
CA LEU A 208 22.44 -2.97 -6.33
C LEU A 208 22.69 -4.21 -7.21
N LEU A 209 23.45 -4.05 -8.29
CA LEU A 209 23.75 -5.16 -9.18
C LEU A 209 24.64 -6.18 -8.48
N GLU A 210 25.68 -5.77 -7.76
CA GLU A 210 26.61 -6.68 -7.06
C GLU A 210 25.87 -7.63 -6.11
N SER A 211 24.80 -7.15 -5.48
CA SER A 211 23.91 -7.96 -4.64
C SER A 211 23.20 -9.09 -5.38
N LEU A 212 23.12 -9.04 -6.71
CA LEU A 212 22.53 -10.09 -7.57
C LEU A 212 23.56 -11.06 -8.18
N VAL A 213 24.89 -10.87 -7.98
CA VAL A 213 25.94 -11.75 -8.58
C VAL A 213 26.15 -13.02 -7.78
N ARG A 214 26.36 -12.86 -6.48
CA ARG A 214 26.94 -13.90 -5.65
C ARG A 214 25.83 -14.75 -5.05
N ILE A 215 25.17 -15.51 -5.91
CA ILE A 215 24.00 -16.35 -5.58
C ILE A 215 24.25 -17.29 -4.39
N SER A 216 25.51 -17.70 -4.16
CA SER A 216 25.93 -18.53 -3.04
C SER A 216 26.28 -17.78 -1.75
N GLU A 217 26.50 -16.46 -1.80
CA GLU A 217 27.00 -15.66 -0.67
C GLU A 217 26.03 -14.55 -0.25
N ALA A 218 25.20 -14.06 -1.16
CA ALA A 218 24.22 -13.02 -0.90
C ALA A 218 22.98 -13.60 -0.19
N HIS A 219 22.53 -12.92 0.86
CA HIS A 219 21.29 -13.28 1.54
C HIS A 219 20.09 -13.02 0.61
N PRO A 220 19.15 -13.97 0.40
CA PRO A 220 18.05 -13.82 -0.56
C PRO A 220 17.20 -12.56 -0.35
N THR A 221 16.96 -12.15 0.89
CA THR A 221 16.24 -10.89 1.19
C THR A 221 16.96 -9.66 0.64
N VAL A 222 18.30 -9.61 0.69
CA VAL A 222 19.07 -8.50 0.08
C VAL A 222 18.91 -8.51 -1.43
N MET A 223 18.96 -9.70 -2.06
CA MET A 223 18.76 -9.85 -3.50
C MET A 223 17.36 -9.37 -3.92
N LEU A 224 16.34 -9.73 -3.14
CA LEU A 224 14.96 -9.33 -3.37
C LEU A 224 14.80 -7.81 -3.35
N PHE A 225 15.27 -7.14 -2.30
CA PHE A 225 15.13 -5.68 -2.18
C PHE A 225 16.04 -4.92 -3.13
N ALA A 226 17.21 -5.46 -3.51
CA ALA A 226 18.03 -4.89 -4.57
C ALA A 226 17.31 -4.94 -5.93
N LEU A 227 16.65 -6.08 -6.24
CA LEU A 227 15.84 -6.21 -7.44
C LEU A 227 14.65 -5.26 -7.43
N ILE A 228 13.89 -5.21 -6.32
CA ILE A 228 12.77 -4.26 -6.18
C ILE A 228 13.25 -2.83 -6.37
N ALA A 229 14.38 -2.43 -5.77
CA ALA A 229 14.93 -1.09 -5.97
C ALA A 229 15.25 -0.80 -7.44
N LEU A 230 15.87 -1.74 -8.16
CA LEU A 230 16.15 -1.60 -9.60
C LEU A 230 14.86 -1.47 -10.42
N GLU A 231 13.80 -2.20 -10.05
CA GLU A 231 12.48 -2.04 -10.66
C GLU A 231 11.89 -0.64 -10.40
N LYS A 232 11.97 -0.14 -9.16
CA LYS A 232 11.47 1.20 -8.80
C LYS A 232 12.23 2.30 -9.52
N PHE A 233 13.56 2.22 -9.59
CA PHE A 233 14.35 3.14 -10.41
C PHE A 233 13.93 3.13 -11.88
N SER A 234 13.57 1.96 -12.40
CA SER A 234 13.15 1.78 -13.81
C SER A 234 11.71 2.25 -14.11
N GLN A 235 11.06 2.93 -13.17
CA GLN A 235 9.80 3.65 -13.44
C GLN A 235 10.03 4.92 -14.28
N THR A 236 11.23 5.51 -14.24
CA THR A 236 11.63 6.59 -15.15
C THR A 236 12.34 6.02 -16.38
N SER A 237 12.13 6.64 -17.54
CA SER A 237 12.65 6.13 -18.82
C SER A 237 14.18 6.10 -18.85
N GLU A 238 14.83 7.13 -18.31
CA GLU A 238 16.28 7.31 -18.30
C GLU A 238 16.98 6.26 -17.42
N ASN A 239 16.46 6.05 -16.20
CA ASN A 239 16.98 5.01 -15.31
C ASN A 239 16.68 3.63 -15.86
N LYS A 240 15.50 3.41 -16.46
CA LYS A 240 15.18 2.13 -17.10
C LYS A 240 16.19 1.78 -18.20
N LEU A 241 16.55 2.74 -19.05
CA LEU A 241 17.59 2.54 -20.07
C LEU A 241 18.93 2.19 -19.42
N THR A 242 19.37 2.98 -18.45
CA THR A 242 20.62 2.78 -17.71
C THR A 242 20.70 1.39 -17.08
N VAL A 243 19.64 0.94 -16.41
CA VAL A 243 19.56 -0.38 -15.79
C VAL A 243 19.50 -1.48 -16.85
N SER A 244 18.76 -1.29 -17.95
CA SER A 244 18.59 -2.28 -19.01
C SER A 244 19.88 -2.51 -19.82
N GLU A 245 20.69 -1.48 -20.01
CA GLU A 245 22.01 -1.55 -20.67
C GLU A 245 23.06 -2.25 -19.81
N SER A 246 22.78 -2.43 -18.51
CA SER A 246 23.63 -3.19 -17.61
C SER A 246 23.53 -4.71 -17.86
N CYS A 247 24.17 -5.51 -17.00
CA CYS A 247 24.09 -6.97 -17.04
C CYS A 247 22.89 -7.56 -16.28
N ILE A 248 21.90 -6.74 -15.88
CA ILE A 248 20.77 -7.18 -15.05
C ILE A 248 20.01 -8.37 -15.66
N SER A 249 19.66 -8.34 -16.95
CA SER A 249 18.88 -9.40 -17.59
C SER A 249 19.60 -10.75 -17.57
N LYS A 250 20.94 -10.75 -17.68
CA LYS A 250 21.76 -11.96 -17.55
C LYS A 250 21.72 -12.52 -16.12
N ARG A 251 21.74 -11.66 -15.10
CA ARG A 251 21.65 -12.06 -13.69
C ARG A 251 20.28 -12.62 -13.36
N LEU A 252 19.22 -11.93 -13.78
CA LEU A 252 17.85 -12.37 -13.54
C LEU A 252 17.52 -13.70 -14.22
N SER A 253 18.11 -14.01 -15.39
CA SER A 253 17.91 -15.33 -16.02
C SER A 253 18.42 -16.50 -15.18
N VAL A 254 19.37 -16.26 -14.28
CA VAL A 254 19.81 -17.31 -13.33
C VAL A 254 18.83 -17.37 -12.16
N LEU A 255 18.34 -16.23 -11.68
CA LEU A 255 17.45 -16.16 -10.53
C LEU A 255 16.02 -16.62 -10.83
N GLU A 256 15.52 -16.48 -12.06
CA GLU A 256 14.15 -16.91 -12.41
C GLU A 256 13.92 -18.41 -12.18
N CYS A 257 14.97 -19.24 -12.15
CA CYS A 257 14.84 -20.67 -11.83
C CYS A 257 14.43 -20.92 -10.37
N TRP A 258 14.48 -19.90 -9.52
CA TRP A 258 14.03 -19.99 -8.13
C TRP A 258 12.53 -19.75 -7.97
N ALA A 259 11.76 -19.47 -9.03
CA ALA A 259 10.35 -19.12 -8.92
C ALA A 259 9.49 -20.20 -8.23
N ASP A 260 9.93 -21.47 -8.24
CA ASP A 260 9.28 -22.60 -7.55
C ASP A 260 10.18 -23.24 -6.48
N HIS A 261 11.19 -22.50 -6.00
CA HIS A 261 12.16 -23.04 -5.03
C HIS A 261 11.48 -23.34 -3.67
N PRO A 262 11.83 -24.45 -2.99
CA PRO A 262 11.20 -24.81 -1.71
C PRO A 262 11.51 -23.84 -0.56
N ASP A 263 12.68 -23.20 -0.59
CA ASP A 263 12.98 -22.05 0.28
C ASP A 263 12.17 -20.82 -0.18
N TYR A 264 11.29 -20.34 0.70
CA TYR A 264 10.37 -19.24 0.41
C TYR A 264 11.06 -17.90 0.16
N LEU A 265 12.24 -17.63 0.73
CA LEU A 265 12.96 -16.39 0.45
C LEU A 265 13.54 -16.42 -0.97
N LYS A 266 14.11 -17.56 -1.37
CA LYS A 266 14.57 -17.76 -2.77
C LYS A 266 13.39 -17.73 -3.75
N ARG A 267 12.23 -18.30 -3.37
CA ARG A 267 11.00 -18.25 -4.15
C ARG A 267 10.57 -16.82 -4.48
N GLN A 268 10.59 -15.92 -3.49
CA GLN A 268 10.30 -14.51 -3.71
C GLN A 268 11.26 -13.86 -4.72
N VAL A 269 12.57 -14.13 -4.61
CA VAL A 269 13.58 -13.63 -5.56
C VAL A 269 13.31 -14.14 -6.98
N GLY A 270 13.03 -15.43 -7.12
CA GLY A 270 12.76 -16.05 -8.42
C GLY A 270 11.46 -15.55 -9.04
N PHE A 271 10.40 -15.39 -8.24
CA PHE A 271 9.14 -14.79 -8.66
C PHE A 271 9.36 -13.39 -9.23
N CYS A 272 10.05 -12.51 -8.48
CA CYS A 272 10.34 -11.16 -8.94
C CYS A 272 11.23 -11.19 -10.20
N ALA A 273 12.30 -11.98 -10.23
CA ALA A 273 13.21 -12.04 -11.38
C ALA A 273 12.50 -12.49 -12.66
N GLN A 274 11.63 -13.50 -12.57
CA GLN A 274 10.81 -13.96 -13.68
C GLN A 274 9.86 -12.86 -14.15
N TRP A 275 9.19 -12.18 -13.21
CA TRP A 275 8.29 -11.07 -13.51
C TRP A 275 9.04 -9.90 -14.18
N SER A 276 10.21 -9.49 -13.69
CA SER A 276 10.96 -8.38 -14.27
C SER A 276 11.50 -8.72 -15.66
N LEU A 277 11.90 -9.97 -15.93
CA LEU A 277 12.33 -10.40 -17.28
C LEU A 277 11.18 -10.36 -18.30
N ASP A 278 9.95 -10.62 -17.86
CA ASP A 278 8.77 -10.54 -18.71
C ASP A 278 8.28 -9.09 -18.91
N ASN A 279 8.46 -8.21 -17.92
CA ASN A 279 7.82 -6.89 -17.90
C ASN A 279 8.75 -5.70 -18.11
N LEU A 280 9.99 -5.76 -17.62
CA LEU A 280 10.88 -4.60 -17.50
C LEU A 280 12.22 -4.78 -18.24
N PHE A 281 12.96 -5.82 -17.91
CA PHE A 281 14.34 -6.06 -18.35
C PHE A 281 14.39 -7.20 -19.37
N ILE A 282 13.75 -6.97 -20.51
CA ILE A 282 13.56 -7.98 -21.55
C ILE A 282 14.94 -8.48 -22.04
N LYS A 283 15.13 -9.79 -22.04
CA LYS A 283 16.33 -10.45 -22.55
C LYS A 283 16.08 -10.94 -23.98
N GLU A 284 16.93 -10.51 -24.91
CA GLU A 284 16.88 -10.98 -26.29
C GLU A 284 16.99 -12.51 -26.37
N GLY A 285 16.13 -13.14 -27.18
CA GLY A 285 16.07 -14.59 -27.36
C GLY A 285 15.42 -15.38 -26.22
N ARG A 286 15.03 -14.74 -25.10
CA ARG A 286 14.27 -15.41 -24.03
C ARG A 286 12.77 -15.42 -24.40
N GLN A 287 12.13 -16.59 -24.38
CA GLN A 287 10.66 -16.69 -24.46
C GLN A 287 10.00 -16.15 -23.20
N PHE A 288 8.84 -15.52 -23.35
CA PHE A 288 8.06 -15.03 -22.21
C PHE A 288 7.48 -16.19 -21.40
N THR A 289 7.31 -16.00 -20.10
CA THR A 289 6.89 -17.12 -19.25
C THR A 289 5.47 -17.59 -19.54
N TYR A 290 4.56 -16.67 -19.91
CA TYR A 290 3.19 -17.04 -20.28
C TYR A 290 3.11 -17.93 -21.53
N GLU A 291 4.15 -17.96 -22.37
CA GLU A 291 4.20 -18.77 -23.60
C GLU A 291 4.65 -20.22 -23.33
N LYS A 292 5.35 -20.46 -22.20
CA LYS A 292 5.91 -21.77 -21.85
C LYS A 292 5.16 -22.48 -20.72
N VAL A 293 4.35 -21.77 -19.94
CA VAL A 293 3.64 -22.33 -18.79
C VAL A 293 2.50 -23.25 -19.25
N ASN A 294 2.36 -24.41 -18.59
CA ASN A 294 1.26 -25.34 -18.88
C ASN A 294 0.04 -25.00 -18.01
N LEU A 295 -1.06 -24.61 -18.66
CA LEU A 295 -2.31 -24.21 -17.99
C LEU A 295 -3.48 -25.18 -18.26
N ASN A 296 -3.20 -26.37 -18.80
CA ASN A 296 -4.25 -27.33 -19.18
C ASN A 296 -5.11 -27.75 -17.99
N ASN A 297 -4.52 -27.85 -16.80
CA ASN A 297 -5.22 -28.25 -15.57
C ASN A 297 -5.72 -27.06 -14.74
N ILE A 298 -5.62 -25.83 -15.25
CA ILE A 298 -6.06 -24.61 -14.55
C ILE A 298 -7.38 -24.15 -15.13
N ASN A 299 -8.44 -24.21 -14.32
CA ASN A 299 -9.80 -23.81 -14.67
C ASN A 299 -10.31 -22.63 -13.83
N ALA A 300 -9.63 -22.31 -12.73
CA ALA A 300 -9.85 -21.11 -11.93
C ALA A 300 -8.50 -20.53 -11.51
N MET A 301 -8.38 -19.20 -11.52
CA MET A 301 -7.14 -18.49 -11.21
C MET A 301 -7.45 -17.09 -10.67
N LEU A 302 -6.44 -16.33 -10.25
CA LEU A 302 -6.55 -14.91 -9.95
C LEU A 302 -6.85 -14.13 -11.23
N ASN A 303 -7.80 -13.21 -11.17
CA ASN A 303 -8.30 -12.50 -12.34
C ASN A 303 -7.49 -11.22 -12.62
N SER A 304 -6.67 -11.21 -13.68
CA SER A 304 -5.89 -10.03 -14.08
C SER A 304 -6.71 -8.86 -14.64
N ASN A 305 -8.02 -9.04 -14.81
CA ASN A 305 -8.96 -7.97 -15.17
C ASN A 305 -9.76 -7.45 -13.97
N ASP A 306 -9.64 -8.10 -12.81
CA ASP A 306 -10.31 -7.72 -11.57
C ASP A 306 -9.30 -7.70 -10.41
N VAL A 307 -8.33 -6.79 -10.57
CA VAL A 307 -7.14 -6.63 -9.74
C VAL A 307 -6.71 -5.16 -9.72
N SER A 308 -6.09 -4.74 -8.62
CA SER A 308 -5.43 -3.43 -8.51
C SER A 308 -4.17 -3.34 -9.40
N GLU A 309 -3.79 -2.12 -9.81
CA GLU A 309 -2.82 -1.88 -10.92
C GLU A 309 -1.44 -2.52 -10.71
N TYR A 310 -0.96 -2.59 -9.47
CA TYR A 310 0.43 -2.90 -9.16
C TYR A 310 0.64 -4.31 -8.59
N LEU A 311 -0.43 -5.10 -8.44
CA LEU A 311 -0.29 -6.49 -8.01
C LEU A 311 0.40 -7.33 -9.09
N LYS A 312 1.47 -8.01 -8.71
CA LYS A 312 2.16 -8.96 -9.58
C LYS A 312 1.44 -10.29 -9.48
N ILE A 313 0.96 -10.81 -10.60
CA ILE A 313 0.38 -12.15 -10.71
C ILE A 313 1.34 -13.04 -11.51
N SER A 314 1.61 -14.24 -11.02
CA SER A 314 2.40 -15.26 -11.71
C SER A 314 1.76 -15.67 -13.05
N PRO A 315 2.55 -16.22 -13.99
CA PRO A 315 2.03 -16.72 -15.27
C PRO A 315 1.03 -17.87 -15.15
N THR A 316 1.01 -18.60 -14.02
CA THR A 316 -0.03 -19.61 -13.72
C THR A 316 -1.33 -18.99 -13.19
N GLY A 317 -1.29 -17.71 -12.80
CA GLY A 317 -2.36 -17.00 -12.11
C GLY A 317 -2.69 -17.52 -10.71
N LEU A 318 -1.80 -18.32 -10.11
CA LEU A 318 -2.03 -18.93 -8.80
C LEU A 318 -1.20 -18.32 -7.68
N GLU A 319 -0.23 -17.49 -7.99
CA GLU A 319 0.61 -16.80 -6.99
C GLU A 319 0.60 -15.30 -7.25
N ALA A 320 0.48 -14.51 -6.18
CA ALA A 320 0.46 -13.06 -6.24
C ALA A 320 1.42 -12.44 -5.22
N ARG A 321 1.99 -11.30 -5.60
CA ARG A 321 2.90 -10.49 -4.77
C ARG A 321 2.61 -9.00 -4.94
N CYS A 322 2.61 -8.26 -3.85
CA CYS A 322 2.60 -6.80 -3.87
C CYS A 322 3.99 -6.25 -3.53
N ASP A 323 4.52 -5.33 -4.33
CA ASP A 323 5.72 -4.54 -4.00
C ASP A 323 5.43 -3.02 -4.05
N ALA A 324 4.16 -2.63 -4.15
CA ALA A 324 3.71 -1.24 -4.08
C ALA A 324 3.43 -0.83 -2.63
N SER A 325 3.40 0.48 -2.36
CA SER A 325 3.00 1.01 -1.04
C SER A 325 1.50 0.90 -0.79
N SER A 326 0.68 0.82 -1.85
CA SER A 326 -0.77 0.67 -1.79
C SER A 326 -1.22 -0.75 -1.40
N PHE A 327 -2.46 -0.85 -0.92
CA PHE A 327 -3.07 -2.10 -0.49
C PHE A 327 -3.76 -2.82 -1.66
N GLU A 328 -2.97 -3.52 -2.46
CA GLU A 328 -3.40 -4.11 -3.72
C GLU A 328 -4.34 -5.30 -3.50
N SER A 329 -5.43 -5.36 -4.28
CA SER A 329 -6.50 -6.35 -4.11
C SER A 329 -6.79 -7.13 -5.40
N VAL A 330 -7.29 -8.36 -5.27
CA VAL A 330 -7.66 -9.22 -6.42
C VAL A 330 -8.81 -10.16 -6.07
N ARG A 331 -9.66 -10.45 -7.06
CA ARG A 331 -10.62 -11.57 -7.04
C ARG A 331 -10.19 -12.68 -7.98
N CYS A 332 -10.63 -13.91 -7.71
CA CYS A 332 -10.48 -15.02 -8.65
C CYS A 332 -11.44 -14.90 -9.85
N THR A 333 -11.26 -15.74 -10.86
CA THR A 333 -12.05 -15.72 -12.09
C THR A 333 -13.42 -16.37 -11.98
N PHE A 334 -13.71 -17.08 -10.89
CA PHE A 334 -14.93 -17.88 -10.77
C PHE A 334 -15.80 -17.47 -9.58
N CYS A 335 -17.07 -17.24 -9.88
CA CYS A 335 -18.12 -16.84 -8.95
C CYS A 335 -18.84 -18.06 -8.38
N VAL A 336 -19.17 -18.03 -7.09
CA VAL A 336 -19.95 -19.09 -6.44
C VAL A 336 -21.25 -18.54 -5.85
N ASP A 337 -22.36 -19.18 -6.25
CA ASP A 337 -23.72 -18.72 -5.92
C ASP A 337 -24.52 -19.69 -5.05
N SER A 338 -24.12 -20.96 -4.97
CA SER A 338 -24.77 -21.96 -4.11
C SER A 338 -23.83 -23.12 -3.75
N GLY A 339 -24.18 -23.89 -2.71
CA GLY A 339 -23.41 -25.05 -2.27
C GLY A 339 -22.33 -24.76 -1.23
N VAL A 340 -21.39 -25.69 -1.10
CA VAL A 340 -20.27 -25.61 -0.15
C VAL A 340 -18.97 -25.62 -0.94
N TRP A 341 -18.12 -24.61 -0.74
CA TRP A 341 -16.90 -24.40 -1.51
C TRP A 341 -15.68 -24.33 -0.61
N TYR A 342 -14.54 -24.79 -1.11
CA TYR A 342 -13.28 -24.74 -0.40
C TYR A 342 -12.11 -24.42 -1.32
N TYR A 343 -11.17 -23.61 -0.83
CA TYR A 343 -9.85 -23.40 -1.43
C TYR A 343 -8.80 -23.26 -0.32
N GLU A 344 -7.52 -23.44 -0.68
CA GLU A 344 -6.39 -23.23 0.23
C GLU A 344 -5.47 -22.13 -0.30
N VAL A 345 -4.77 -21.47 0.62
CA VAL A 345 -3.67 -20.55 0.31
C VAL A 345 -2.44 -20.96 1.09
N THR A 346 -1.29 -21.06 0.43
CA THR A 346 0.00 -21.21 1.07
C THR A 346 0.62 -19.83 1.29
N VAL A 347 0.96 -19.53 2.54
CA VAL A 347 1.62 -18.29 2.94
C VAL A 347 3.08 -18.33 2.47
N ILE A 348 3.52 -17.36 1.67
CA ILE A 348 4.94 -17.25 1.24
C ILE A 348 5.67 -16.20 2.07
N THR A 349 4.96 -15.20 2.58
CA THR A 349 5.46 -14.19 3.53
C THR A 349 4.49 -14.01 4.70
N SER A 350 5.00 -13.82 5.91
CA SER A 350 4.19 -13.75 7.13
C SER A 350 3.68 -12.35 7.53
N GLY A 351 3.80 -11.35 6.66
CA GLY A 351 3.31 -9.98 6.90
C GLY A 351 1.81 -9.80 6.63
N VAL A 352 1.35 -8.55 6.58
CA VAL A 352 -0.09 -8.20 6.54
C VAL A 352 -0.72 -8.50 5.19
N MET A 353 -1.67 -9.44 5.19
CA MET A 353 -2.56 -9.73 4.07
C MET A 353 -3.96 -9.99 4.64
N GLN A 354 -4.99 -9.66 3.87
CA GLN A 354 -6.38 -9.96 4.17
C GLN A 354 -6.90 -10.89 3.07
N ILE A 355 -7.24 -12.13 3.42
CA ILE A 355 -7.61 -13.16 2.44
C ILE A 355 -8.96 -13.73 2.82
N GLY A 356 -9.87 -13.88 1.86
CA GLY A 356 -11.18 -14.45 2.14
C GLY A 356 -12.13 -14.34 0.97
N TRP A 357 -13.35 -13.89 1.24
CA TRP A 357 -14.44 -13.90 0.29
C TRP A 357 -14.95 -12.49 0.03
N ALA A 358 -15.21 -12.17 -1.23
CA ALA A 358 -15.79 -10.89 -1.64
C ALA A 358 -16.79 -11.08 -2.78
N THR A 359 -17.83 -10.25 -2.84
CA THR A 359 -18.67 -10.16 -4.03
C THR A 359 -18.13 -9.14 -5.03
N LYS A 360 -18.81 -8.97 -6.17
CA LYS A 360 -18.51 -7.89 -7.13
C LYS A 360 -18.86 -6.49 -6.61
N ASP A 361 -19.72 -6.40 -5.60
CA ASP A 361 -20.10 -5.11 -5.00
C ASP A 361 -19.01 -4.58 -4.05
N SER A 362 -18.08 -5.46 -3.65
CA SER A 362 -16.91 -5.07 -2.87
C SER A 362 -15.96 -4.18 -3.67
N LYS A 363 -15.51 -3.09 -3.06
CA LYS A 363 -14.73 -2.03 -3.71
C LYS A 363 -13.27 -2.12 -3.31
N PHE A 364 -12.37 -2.03 -4.30
CA PHE A 364 -10.94 -1.95 -4.05
C PHE A 364 -10.49 -0.49 -4.13
N LEU A 365 -10.19 0.12 -2.99
CA LEU A 365 -9.61 1.46 -2.93
C LEU A 365 -8.19 1.33 -2.35
N ASN A 366 -7.31 0.74 -3.17
CA ASN A 366 -5.93 0.37 -2.82
C ASN A 366 -5.12 1.55 -2.25
N HIS A 367 -5.29 2.75 -2.78
CA HIS A 367 -4.62 3.97 -2.29
C HIS A 367 -5.24 4.52 -1.00
N GLU A 368 -6.46 4.14 -0.66
CA GLU A 368 -7.12 4.50 0.60
C GLU A 368 -6.92 3.43 1.67
N GLY A 369 -6.20 2.34 1.34
CA GLY A 369 -5.97 1.21 2.24
C GLY A 369 -7.17 0.29 2.40
N TYR A 370 -8.23 0.44 1.61
CA TYR A 370 -9.43 -0.41 1.66
C TYR A 370 -9.28 -1.62 0.74
N GLY A 371 -9.36 -2.81 1.34
CA GLY A 371 -9.31 -4.10 0.66
C GLY A 371 -10.43 -5.05 1.09
N ILE A 372 -10.13 -6.34 1.10
CA ILE A 372 -11.11 -7.40 1.46
C ILE A 372 -11.39 -7.37 2.97
N GLY A 373 -12.66 -7.24 3.33
CA GLY A 373 -13.12 -7.12 4.72
C GLY A 373 -13.35 -5.67 5.16
N ASP A 374 -13.04 -4.69 4.31
CA ASP A 374 -13.22 -3.27 4.61
C ASP A 374 -14.56 -2.69 4.10
N ASP A 375 -15.46 -3.56 3.65
CA ASP A 375 -16.83 -3.23 3.26
C ASP A 375 -17.83 -4.30 3.73
N GLU A 376 -19.13 -4.04 3.55
CA GLU A 376 -20.19 -4.96 3.94
C GLU A 376 -20.34 -6.18 3.01
N TYR A 377 -19.61 -6.24 1.90
CA TYR A 377 -19.72 -7.25 0.85
C TYR A 377 -18.57 -8.26 0.83
N SER A 378 -17.68 -8.17 1.82
CA SER A 378 -16.50 -9.01 1.92
C SER A 378 -16.14 -9.36 3.37
N CYS A 379 -15.44 -10.47 3.56
CA CYS A 379 -14.92 -10.89 4.86
C CYS A 379 -13.56 -11.55 4.68
N ALA A 380 -12.59 -11.16 5.51
CA ALA A 380 -11.21 -11.61 5.40
C ALA A 380 -10.62 -12.12 6.71
N TYR A 381 -9.73 -13.09 6.56
CA TYR A 381 -8.81 -13.59 7.55
C TYR A 381 -7.47 -12.87 7.41
N ASP A 382 -6.93 -12.38 8.52
CA ASP A 382 -5.61 -11.78 8.62
C ASP A 382 -4.77 -12.52 9.66
N GLY A 383 -3.94 -13.45 9.19
CA GLY A 383 -3.10 -14.27 10.06
C GLY A 383 -1.89 -13.53 10.63
N CYS A 384 -1.54 -12.37 10.10
CA CYS A 384 -0.48 -11.54 10.66
C CYS A 384 -0.99 -10.82 11.89
N ARG A 385 -2.09 -10.07 11.80
CA ARG A 385 -2.64 -9.35 12.96
C ARG A 385 -3.51 -10.22 13.85
N GLN A 386 -3.79 -11.46 13.43
CA GLN A 386 -4.66 -12.43 14.09
C GLN A 386 -6.11 -11.91 14.21
N LEU A 387 -6.60 -11.34 13.12
CA LEU A 387 -7.89 -10.64 13.04
C LEU A 387 -8.79 -11.25 11.96
N ILE A 388 -10.09 -11.16 12.19
CA ILE A 388 -11.13 -11.29 11.16
C ILE A 388 -11.66 -9.90 10.85
N TRP A 389 -11.70 -9.57 9.56
CA TRP A 389 -12.14 -8.28 9.03
C TRP A 389 -13.51 -8.40 8.36
N TYR A 390 -14.40 -7.46 8.67
CA TYR A 390 -15.71 -7.29 8.05
C TYR A 390 -16.19 -5.85 8.25
N ASN A 391 -16.69 -5.21 7.19
CA ASN A 391 -17.26 -3.86 7.24
C ASN A 391 -16.33 -2.83 7.92
N ALA A 392 -15.05 -2.85 7.53
CA ALA A 392 -13.98 -2.00 8.06
C ALA A 392 -13.82 -2.09 9.59
N ARG A 393 -14.25 -3.21 10.18
CA ARG A 393 -14.07 -3.53 11.59
C ARG A 393 -13.36 -4.86 11.71
N SER A 394 -12.64 -5.01 12.80
CA SER A 394 -11.91 -6.23 13.10
C SER A 394 -12.32 -6.85 14.43
N LYS A 395 -12.08 -8.16 14.55
CA LYS A 395 -12.11 -8.87 15.83
C LYS A 395 -10.96 -9.86 15.92
N PRO A 396 -10.39 -10.08 17.11
CA PRO A 396 -9.33 -11.07 17.28
C PRO A 396 -9.83 -12.50 17.10
N HIS A 397 -8.96 -13.37 16.61
CA HIS A 397 -9.18 -14.80 16.51
C HIS A 397 -8.12 -15.62 17.26
N SER A 398 -8.38 -16.90 17.49
CA SER A 398 -7.54 -17.76 18.34
C SER A 398 -6.37 -18.45 17.62
N HIS A 399 -6.32 -18.44 16.29
CA HIS A 399 -5.16 -18.99 15.57
C HIS A 399 -3.88 -18.23 15.92
N PRO A 400 -2.72 -18.91 16.02
CA PRO A 400 -1.43 -18.25 16.13
C PRO A 400 -1.14 -17.40 14.89
N CYS A 401 -0.15 -16.50 15.01
CA CYS A 401 0.42 -15.81 13.86
C CYS A 401 0.83 -16.81 12.78
N TRP A 402 0.43 -16.58 11.54
CA TRP A 402 0.88 -17.41 10.43
C TRP A 402 2.39 -17.27 10.18
N LYS A 403 2.94 -18.26 9.51
CA LYS A 403 4.35 -18.33 9.11
C LYS A 403 4.45 -18.77 7.66
N GLU A 404 5.61 -18.54 7.07
CA GLU A 404 5.93 -19.03 5.73
C GLU A 404 5.73 -20.55 5.65
N GLY A 405 4.96 -20.99 4.66
CA GLY A 405 4.59 -22.38 4.43
C GLY A 405 3.35 -22.88 5.16
N ASP A 406 2.72 -22.07 6.01
CA ASP A 406 1.39 -22.37 6.54
C ASP A 406 0.34 -22.44 5.43
N ALA A 407 -0.62 -23.35 5.59
CA ALA A 407 -1.76 -23.51 4.70
C ALA A 407 -3.03 -22.95 5.36
N ILE A 408 -3.63 -21.95 4.73
CA ILE A 408 -4.89 -21.34 5.19
C ILE A 408 -6.03 -21.90 4.34
N GLY A 409 -7.00 -22.53 4.99
CA GLY A 409 -8.19 -23.06 4.32
C GLY A 409 -9.37 -22.11 4.43
N PHE A 410 -10.14 -21.99 3.36
CA PHE A 410 -11.28 -21.09 3.27
C PHE A 410 -12.51 -21.87 2.84
N LEU A 411 -13.42 -22.11 3.78
CA LEU A 411 -14.69 -22.78 3.50
C LEU A 411 -15.83 -21.77 3.46
N LEU A 412 -16.66 -21.87 2.44
CA LEU A 412 -17.92 -21.12 2.31
C LEU A 412 -19.08 -22.11 2.19
N ASP A 413 -20.01 -22.08 3.13
CA ASP A 413 -21.25 -22.85 3.10
C ASP A 413 -22.43 -21.89 2.90
N LEU A 414 -22.90 -21.78 1.65
CA LEU A 414 -23.99 -20.87 1.28
C LEU A 414 -25.35 -21.37 1.76
N SER A 415 -25.50 -22.68 1.99
CA SER A 415 -26.72 -23.25 2.55
C SER A 415 -26.89 -22.89 4.02
N LYS A 416 -25.81 -22.91 4.80
CA LYS A 416 -25.82 -22.52 6.21
C LYS A 416 -25.48 -21.05 6.45
N LYS A 417 -25.18 -20.29 5.37
CA LYS A 417 -24.76 -18.89 5.40
C LYS A 417 -23.61 -18.68 6.39
N GLN A 418 -22.52 -19.41 6.18
CA GLN A 418 -21.34 -19.30 7.03
C GLN A 418 -20.03 -19.44 6.26
N MET A 419 -19.02 -18.72 6.71
CA MET A 419 -17.62 -18.84 6.29
C MET A 419 -16.81 -19.45 7.44
N ILE A 420 -15.89 -20.35 7.14
CA ILE A 420 -15.01 -20.97 8.15
C ILE A 420 -13.58 -20.89 7.64
N PHE A 421 -12.70 -20.35 8.47
CA PHE A 421 -11.27 -20.23 8.19
C PHE A 421 -10.49 -21.31 8.93
N TYR A 422 -9.45 -21.84 8.28
CA TYR A 422 -8.60 -22.89 8.80
C TYR A 422 -7.14 -22.47 8.77
N LEU A 423 -6.34 -22.88 9.75
CA LEU A 423 -4.88 -22.79 9.72
C LEU A 423 -4.32 -24.20 9.92
N ASN A 424 -3.65 -24.74 8.90
CA ASN A 424 -3.10 -26.09 8.91
C ASN A 424 -4.14 -27.16 9.32
N GLY A 425 -5.38 -26.98 8.88
CA GLY A 425 -6.51 -27.87 9.19
C GLY A 425 -7.24 -27.60 10.51
N HIS A 426 -6.74 -26.70 11.37
CA HIS A 426 -7.45 -26.27 12.57
C HIS A 426 -8.46 -25.18 12.22
N GLN A 427 -9.74 -25.37 12.56
CA GLN A 427 -10.82 -24.44 12.21
C GLN A 427 -11.08 -23.37 13.28
N LEU A 428 -11.43 -22.16 12.85
CA LEU A 428 -12.05 -21.14 13.69
C LEU A 428 -13.59 -21.30 13.77
N PRO A 429 -14.25 -20.61 14.72
CA PRO A 429 -15.70 -20.48 14.71
C PRO A 429 -16.23 -19.87 13.40
N PRO A 430 -17.46 -20.21 12.97
CA PRO A 430 -18.00 -19.70 11.71
C PRO A 430 -18.35 -18.22 11.74
N GLU A 431 -18.04 -17.51 10.65
CA GLU A 431 -18.44 -16.13 10.39
C GLU A 431 -19.72 -16.07 9.57
N LYS A 432 -20.68 -15.25 10.02
CA LYS A 432 -22.00 -15.12 9.40
C LYS A 432 -22.40 -13.70 9.04
N GLN A 433 -21.58 -12.73 9.41
CA GLN A 433 -21.95 -11.31 9.43
C GLN A 433 -22.18 -10.77 8.01
N VAL A 434 -21.31 -11.12 7.06
CA VAL A 434 -21.42 -10.73 5.64
C VAL A 434 -22.75 -11.17 4.99
N PHE A 435 -23.41 -12.19 5.52
CA PHE A 435 -24.69 -12.67 4.99
C PHE A 435 -25.90 -11.79 5.31
N SER A 436 -25.71 -10.71 6.09
CA SER A 436 -26.71 -9.65 6.18
C SER A 436 -26.82 -8.83 4.90
N SER A 437 -25.73 -8.77 4.13
CA SER A 437 -25.58 -7.86 2.98
C SER A 437 -25.44 -8.63 1.66
N ALA A 438 -24.78 -9.80 1.67
CA ALA A 438 -24.54 -10.63 0.49
C ALA A 438 -24.90 -12.10 0.74
N THR A 439 -25.70 -12.72 -0.12
CA THR A 439 -26.12 -14.14 0.06
C THR A 439 -25.68 -15.08 -1.06
N SER A 440 -25.11 -14.54 -2.13
CA SER A 440 -24.55 -15.27 -3.28
C SER A 440 -23.49 -14.38 -3.95
N GLY A 441 -22.92 -14.82 -5.07
CA GLY A 441 -22.02 -14.00 -5.86
C GLY A 441 -20.60 -13.87 -5.29
N PHE A 442 -20.14 -14.83 -4.50
CA PHE A 442 -18.85 -14.74 -3.82
C PHE A 442 -17.70 -15.21 -4.72
N PHE A 443 -16.54 -14.60 -4.54
CA PHE A 443 -15.26 -14.96 -5.15
C PHE A 443 -14.25 -15.16 -4.02
N ALA A 444 -13.30 -16.07 -4.22
CA ALA A 444 -12.07 -16.03 -3.46
C ALA A 444 -11.34 -14.71 -3.79
N ALA A 445 -10.86 -14.02 -2.77
CA ALA A 445 -10.27 -12.70 -2.89
C ALA A 445 -9.14 -12.48 -1.87
N ALA A 446 -8.25 -11.55 -2.17
CA ALA A 446 -7.18 -11.16 -1.26
C ALA A 446 -6.73 -9.72 -1.46
N SER A 447 -6.22 -9.13 -0.38
CA SER A 447 -5.53 -7.84 -0.34
C SER A 447 -4.16 -7.98 0.32
N PHE A 448 -3.18 -7.25 -0.20
CA PHE A 448 -1.77 -7.40 0.12
C PHE A 448 -1.16 -6.06 0.52
N MET A 449 -0.54 -6.01 1.69
CA MET A 449 0.39 -4.93 2.02
C MET A 449 1.68 -5.08 1.20
N SER A 450 2.51 -4.03 1.18
CA SER A 450 3.84 -4.05 0.58
C SER A 450 4.66 -5.28 0.98
N TYR A 451 5.32 -5.85 -0.02
CA TYR A 451 6.25 -6.97 0.05
C TYR A 451 5.63 -8.32 0.43
N GLN A 452 4.30 -8.44 0.38
CA GLN A 452 3.61 -9.68 0.74
C GLN A 452 3.30 -10.56 -0.46
N GLN A 453 3.32 -11.88 -0.23
CA GLN A 453 3.16 -12.91 -1.26
C GLN A 453 2.44 -14.16 -0.72
N CYS A 454 1.55 -14.72 -1.54
CA CYS A 454 0.91 -16.01 -1.26
C CYS A 454 0.54 -16.76 -2.54
N GLU A 455 0.34 -18.08 -2.41
CA GLU A 455 -0.04 -18.99 -3.49
C GLU A 455 -1.42 -19.60 -3.21
N PHE A 456 -2.34 -19.46 -4.15
CA PHE A 456 -3.70 -19.99 -4.15
C PHE A 456 -3.76 -21.38 -4.77
N ASN A 457 -4.46 -22.28 -4.11
CA ASN A 457 -4.88 -23.55 -4.65
C ASN A 457 -6.41 -23.57 -4.74
N PHE A 458 -6.92 -23.45 -5.97
CA PHE A 458 -8.34 -23.51 -6.28
C PHE A 458 -8.86 -24.96 -6.50
N GLY A 459 -8.03 -25.97 -6.22
CA GLY A 459 -8.32 -27.39 -6.46
C GLY A 459 -7.57 -27.98 -7.65
N ALA A 460 -6.62 -27.24 -8.25
CA ALA A 460 -5.77 -27.75 -9.33
C ALA A 460 -4.72 -28.76 -8.84
N LYS A 461 -4.35 -28.68 -7.56
CA LYS A 461 -3.52 -29.66 -6.85
C LYS A 461 -4.24 -30.15 -5.60
N PRO A 462 -3.92 -31.35 -5.07
CA PRO A 462 -4.51 -31.82 -3.82
C PRO A 462 -4.32 -30.80 -2.69
N PHE A 463 -5.36 -30.59 -1.89
CA PHE A 463 -5.30 -29.78 -0.68
C PHE A 463 -4.44 -30.47 0.38
N ARG A 464 -3.70 -29.67 1.16
CA ARG A 464 -2.84 -30.17 2.26
C ARG A 464 -3.68 -30.56 3.47
N HIS A 465 -4.73 -29.80 3.77
CA HIS A 465 -5.58 -29.94 4.95
C HIS A 465 -7.07 -29.81 4.59
N PRO A 466 -7.62 -30.67 3.72
CA PRO A 466 -9.03 -30.60 3.35
C PRO A 466 -9.94 -30.83 4.57
N PRO A 467 -11.06 -30.10 4.68
CA PRO A 467 -12.01 -30.30 5.78
C PRO A 467 -12.73 -31.64 5.63
N SER A 468 -13.25 -32.18 6.74
CA SER A 468 -13.94 -33.48 6.76
C SER A 468 -15.35 -33.47 6.14
N ILE A 469 -15.86 -32.31 5.76
CA ILE A 469 -17.18 -32.16 5.15
C ILE A 469 -17.08 -32.24 3.63
N LYS A 470 -18.19 -32.58 2.96
CA LYS A 470 -18.23 -32.54 1.50
C LYS A 470 -18.23 -31.08 1.00
N PHE A 471 -17.38 -30.79 0.03
CA PHE A 471 -17.26 -29.47 -0.60
C PHE A 471 -16.99 -29.63 -2.10
N ASN A 472 -17.21 -28.55 -2.83
CA ASN A 472 -16.84 -28.36 -4.23
C ASN A 472 -15.53 -27.56 -4.31
N THR A 473 -14.79 -27.74 -5.41
CA THR A 473 -13.58 -26.95 -5.70
C THR A 473 -13.81 -26.08 -6.92
N PHE A 474 -13.18 -24.91 -6.95
CA PHE A 474 -13.29 -23.99 -8.08
C PHE A 474 -12.78 -24.65 -9.36
N ASN A 475 -11.64 -25.34 -9.30
CA ASN A 475 -11.01 -25.93 -10.48
C ASN A 475 -11.80 -27.09 -11.11
N GLU A 476 -12.68 -27.74 -10.34
CA GLU A 476 -13.56 -28.81 -10.84
C GLU A 476 -14.78 -28.25 -11.60
N PHE A 477 -15.30 -27.10 -11.17
CA PHE A 477 -16.56 -26.54 -11.68
C PHE A 477 -16.39 -25.35 -12.63
N ALA A 478 -15.28 -24.62 -12.51
CA ALA A 478 -14.98 -23.50 -13.38
C ALA A 478 -14.50 -23.98 -14.75
N SER A 479 -14.53 -23.07 -15.71
CA SER A 479 -13.90 -23.23 -17.02
C SER A 479 -13.36 -21.89 -17.48
N LEU A 480 -12.15 -21.88 -18.03
CA LEU A 480 -11.56 -20.69 -18.65
C LEU A 480 -11.19 -21.04 -20.08
N ALA A 481 -11.53 -20.15 -21.01
CA ALA A 481 -11.04 -20.19 -22.37
C ALA A 481 -9.52 -19.98 -22.39
N SER A 482 -8.86 -20.41 -23.47
CA SER A 482 -7.38 -20.40 -23.52
C SER A 482 -6.78 -19.00 -23.42
N ASP A 483 -7.49 -17.99 -23.93
CA ASP A 483 -7.15 -16.57 -23.86
C ASP A 483 -7.41 -15.97 -22.47
N GLU A 484 -8.45 -16.41 -21.76
CA GLU A 484 -8.74 -16.00 -20.37
C GLU A 484 -7.68 -16.49 -19.37
N LYS A 485 -6.94 -17.55 -19.72
CA LYS A 485 -5.84 -18.07 -18.89
C LYS A 485 -4.53 -17.28 -19.02
N ILE A 486 -4.44 -16.33 -19.97
CA ILE A 486 -3.18 -15.66 -20.28
C ILE A 486 -2.98 -14.42 -19.41
N ILE A 487 -2.00 -14.50 -18.51
CA ILE A 487 -1.48 -13.32 -17.78
C ILE A 487 -0.43 -12.63 -18.65
N LEU A 488 -0.86 -11.64 -19.43
CA LEU A 488 0.02 -10.91 -20.34
C LEU A 488 0.97 -9.95 -19.63
N PRO A 489 2.25 -9.86 -20.05
CA PRO A 489 3.15 -8.81 -19.60
C PRO A 489 2.59 -7.43 -19.91
N ARG A 490 2.83 -6.44 -19.02
CA ARG A 490 2.25 -5.09 -19.09
C ARG A 490 2.46 -4.43 -20.45
N HIS A 491 3.67 -4.50 -21.00
CA HIS A 491 4.00 -3.88 -22.29
C HIS A 491 3.24 -4.52 -23.47
N ARG A 492 2.98 -5.83 -23.42
CA ARG A 492 2.17 -6.55 -24.42
C ARG A 492 0.69 -6.20 -24.29
N ARG A 493 0.17 -6.18 -23.05
CA ARG A 493 -1.20 -5.75 -22.77
C ARG A 493 -1.45 -4.33 -23.28
N LEU A 494 -0.54 -3.40 -22.99
CA LEU A 494 -0.62 -2.02 -23.49
C LEU A 494 -0.53 -1.94 -25.02
N ALA A 495 0.30 -2.76 -25.66
CA ALA A 495 0.39 -2.81 -27.12
C ALA A 495 -0.92 -3.31 -27.75
N LEU A 496 -1.55 -4.35 -27.18
CA LEU A 496 -2.85 -4.83 -27.64
C LEU A 496 -3.95 -3.78 -27.45
N LEU A 497 -3.99 -3.11 -26.30
CA LEU A 497 -4.95 -2.02 -26.04
C LEU A 497 -4.79 -0.86 -27.05
N LYS A 498 -3.55 -0.55 -27.45
CA LYS A 498 -3.30 0.45 -28.52
C LYS A 498 -3.75 -0.01 -29.91
N GLN A 499 -3.85 -1.33 -30.14
CA GLN A 499 -4.31 -1.91 -31.41
C GLN A 499 -5.84 -2.03 -31.50
N VAL A 500 -6.54 -1.95 -30.36
CA VAL A 500 -8.01 -1.86 -30.37
C VAL A 500 -8.39 -0.50 -30.95
N SER A 501 -8.78 -0.49 -32.23
CA SER A 501 -9.39 0.70 -32.84
C SER A 501 -10.77 0.89 -32.21
N ILE A 502 -10.88 1.81 -31.27
CA ILE A 502 -12.18 2.34 -30.85
C ILE A 502 -12.76 3.01 -32.10
N ARG A 503 -13.96 2.63 -32.53
CA ARG A 503 -14.60 3.29 -33.68
C ARG A 503 -14.73 4.77 -33.34
N ASP A 504 -14.44 5.67 -34.29
CA ASP A 504 -14.44 7.13 -34.05
C ASP A 504 -15.77 7.67 -33.50
N ASN A 505 -16.86 6.91 -33.63
CA ASN A 505 -18.20 7.24 -33.16
C ASN A 505 -18.60 6.55 -31.85
N CYS A 506 -17.72 5.85 -31.15
CA CYS A 506 -18.03 5.25 -29.85
C CYS A 506 -17.98 6.29 -28.72
N CYS A 507 -18.77 6.04 -27.69
CA CYS A 507 -18.80 6.77 -26.43
C CYS A 507 -17.40 6.77 -25.81
N THR A 508 -16.92 7.94 -25.44
CA THR A 508 -15.61 8.14 -24.81
C THR A 508 -15.50 7.57 -23.39
N LEU A 509 -16.63 7.21 -22.76
CA LEU A 509 -16.65 6.61 -21.42
C LEU A 509 -16.70 5.08 -21.46
N CYS A 510 -17.66 4.49 -22.19
CA CYS A 510 -17.76 3.02 -22.26
C CYS A 510 -16.97 2.41 -23.42
N CYS A 511 -16.56 3.20 -24.40
CA CYS A 511 -15.86 2.77 -25.62
C CYS A 511 -16.60 1.68 -26.42
N ASP A 512 -17.91 1.53 -26.19
CA ASP A 512 -18.74 0.45 -26.74
C ASP A 512 -19.90 1.05 -27.56
N GLN A 513 -20.84 1.68 -26.87
CA GLN A 513 -22.04 2.27 -27.48
C GLN A 513 -21.71 3.51 -28.31
N MET A 514 -22.52 3.83 -29.31
CA MET A 514 -22.34 5.04 -30.12
C MET A 514 -22.46 6.31 -29.25
N ALA A 515 -21.58 7.27 -29.47
CA ALA A 515 -21.61 8.60 -28.85
C ALA A 515 -22.79 9.41 -29.41
N ASP A 516 -23.97 9.20 -28.84
CA ASP A 516 -25.23 9.72 -29.33
C ASP A 516 -25.83 10.82 -28.45
N THR A 517 -25.08 11.39 -27.51
CA THR A 517 -25.65 12.33 -26.51
C THR A 517 -24.86 13.63 -26.39
N GLU A 518 -25.59 14.74 -26.37
CA GLU A 518 -25.12 16.09 -26.07
C GLU A 518 -25.49 16.49 -24.63
N LEU A 519 -24.52 17.01 -23.88
CA LEU A 519 -24.67 17.49 -22.51
C LEU A 519 -24.89 19.00 -22.48
N ARG A 520 -25.98 19.47 -21.87
CA ARG A 520 -26.30 20.91 -21.76
C ARG A 520 -26.13 21.43 -20.34
N PRO A 521 -25.67 22.68 -20.17
CA PRO A 521 -25.52 23.72 -21.21
C PRO A 521 -24.17 23.74 -21.95
N CYS A 522 -23.21 22.88 -21.60
CA CYS A 522 -21.85 22.94 -22.16
C CYS A 522 -21.70 22.51 -23.63
N LEU A 523 -22.74 21.90 -24.21
CA LEU A 523 -22.79 21.38 -25.59
C LEU A 523 -21.73 20.32 -25.93
N HIS A 524 -21.06 19.76 -24.92
CA HIS A 524 -20.14 18.65 -25.14
C HIS A 524 -20.89 17.37 -25.52
N SER A 525 -20.40 16.71 -26.57
CA SER A 525 -20.86 15.40 -27.04
C SER A 525 -19.73 14.36 -26.90
N GLY A 526 -19.87 13.18 -27.53
CA GLY A 526 -18.87 12.12 -27.41
C GLY A 526 -19.19 11.08 -26.34
N ILE A 527 -20.41 11.06 -25.81
CA ILE A 527 -20.84 10.13 -24.76
C ILE A 527 -22.18 9.50 -25.19
N CYS A 528 -22.41 8.21 -24.91
CA CYS A 528 -23.71 7.58 -25.14
C CYS A 528 -24.71 7.97 -24.04
N MET A 529 -26.00 7.80 -24.32
CA MET A 529 -27.06 8.17 -23.38
C MET A 529 -26.94 7.44 -22.03
N GLU A 530 -26.58 6.16 -22.06
CA GLU A 530 -26.47 5.35 -20.85
C GLU A 530 -25.38 5.86 -19.91
N CYS A 531 -24.18 6.15 -20.45
CA CYS A 531 -23.11 6.77 -19.67
C CYS A 531 -23.47 8.20 -19.26
N ALA A 532 -24.11 8.99 -20.12
CA ALA A 532 -24.49 10.36 -19.80
C ALA A 532 -25.45 10.43 -18.61
N LEU A 533 -26.37 9.47 -18.46
CA LEU A 533 -27.31 9.40 -17.33
C LEU A 533 -26.63 9.16 -15.97
N GLN A 534 -25.43 8.58 -15.96
CA GLN A 534 -24.66 8.33 -14.74
C GLN A 534 -23.83 9.54 -14.27
N LEU A 535 -23.81 10.63 -15.04
CA LEU A 535 -22.96 11.79 -14.78
C LEU A 535 -23.80 12.95 -14.25
N GLU A 536 -23.39 13.55 -13.14
CA GLU A 536 -23.97 14.82 -12.64
C GLU A 536 -23.26 16.04 -13.24
N THR A 537 -21.97 15.92 -13.53
CA THR A 537 -21.13 16.97 -14.14
C THR A 537 -20.50 16.48 -15.43
N CYS A 538 -20.28 17.39 -16.39
CA CYS A 538 -19.65 17.08 -17.66
C CYS A 538 -18.19 16.68 -17.43
N PRO A 539 -17.73 15.51 -17.89
CA PRO A 539 -16.36 15.06 -17.64
C PRO A 539 -15.31 15.90 -18.37
N LEU A 540 -15.70 16.62 -19.43
CA LEU A 540 -14.79 17.43 -20.25
C LEU A 540 -14.55 18.83 -19.67
N CYS A 541 -15.58 19.49 -19.12
CA CYS A 541 -15.46 20.86 -18.58
C CYS A 541 -15.87 21.02 -17.11
N ARG A 542 -16.29 19.93 -16.46
CA ARG A 542 -16.74 19.89 -15.06
C ARG A 542 -17.98 20.73 -14.75
N GLN A 543 -18.70 21.19 -15.76
CA GLN A 543 -19.95 21.94 -15.60
C GLN A 543 -21.13 21.01 -15.27
N ASP A 544 -22.04 21.45 -14.37
CA ASP A 544 -23.26 20.70 -14.04
C ASP A 544 -24.12 20.41 -15.27
N ILE A 545 -24.52 19.15 -15.42
CA ILE A 545 -25.36 18.68 -16.53
C ILE A 545 -26.82 18.93 -16.16
N LYS A 546 -27.45 19.87 -16.85
CA LYS A 546 -28.88 20.18 -16.67
C LYS A 546 -29.77 19.27 -17.50
N THR A 547 -29.39 19.03 -18.76
CA THR A 547 -30.15 18.16 -19.67
C THR A 547 -29.22 17.35 -20.57
N ARG A 548 -29.70 16.17 -20.99
CA ARG A 548 -29.00 15.21 -21.85
C ARG A 548 -29.87 14.99 -23.08
N VAL A 549 -29.35 15.32 -24.27
CA VAL A 549 -30.13 15.30 -25.51
C VAL A 549 -29.54 14.25 -26.44
N ARG A 550 -30.35 13.26 -26.85
CA ARG A 550 -29.93 12.26 -27.83
C ARG A 550 -29.85 12.91 -29.22
N LEU A 551 -28.68 12.86 -29.83
CA LEU A 551 -28.41 13.28 -31.19
C LEU A 551 -28.86 12.16 -32.13
N ILE A 552 -29.96 12.38 -32.85
CA ILE A 552 -30.45 11.46 -33.87
C ILE A 552 -29.67 11.76 -35.14
N SER A 553 -28.72 10.90 -35.51
CA SER A 553 -28.10 10.96 -36.83
C SER A 553 -29.11 10.47 -37.87
N HIS A 554 -29.60 11.35 -38.74
CA HIS A 554 -30.24 10.92 -39.98
C HIS A 554 -29.20 10.18 -40.81
N VAL A 555 -29.40 8.87 -40.99
CA VAL A 555 -28.66 8.08 -41.99
C VAL A 555 -28.97 8.71 -43.35
N SER A 556 -27.96 9.36 -43.93
CA SER A 556 -27.97 9.88 -45.31
C SER A 556 -26.95 9.10 -46.11
#